data_AF-A0A9D4I697-F1
#
_entry.id   AF-A0A9D4I697-F1
#
_cell.length_a   1.000
_cell.length_b   1.000
_cell.length_c   1.000
_cell.angle_alpha   90.00
_cell.angle_beta   90.00
_cell.angle_gamma   90.00
#
_symmetry.space_group_name_H-M   'P 1'
#
loop_
_entity.id
_entity.type
_entity.pdbx_description
1 polymer ?
#
loop_
_entity_poly.entity_id
_entity_poly.type
_entity_poly.pdbx_seq_one_letter_code
_entity_poly.pdbx_strand_id
1 'polypeptide(L)'
;MAWPITARNETEIQMRFELFRFLTFMTFPLNANVSGLTLAGRGFFYTGIGVLVRCFSCHSNWQTDRVMFGNSMHEADCAFMLGTDTQNVPMHPHSGHDQQEANRNRLLSPIGHGSRYINDQMAGMLFPTIFALSLLQLLKK
;
A
#
# COMPACT_ATOMS: atom_id res chain seq x y z
N MET A 1 2.82 28.68 2.57
CA MET A 1 1.93 28.18 1.51
C MET A 1 1.02 27.14 2.15
N ALA A 2 -0.13 27.58 2.64
CA ALA A 2 -1.11 26.71 3.27
C ALA A 2 -1.93 26.03 2.18
N TRP A 3 -2.02 24.69 2.21
CA TRP A 3 -2.92 23.94 1.36
C TRP A 3 -4.38 24.31 1.69
N PRO A 4 -5.26 24.52 0.70
CA PRO A 4 -6.62 25.00 0.93
C PRO A 4 -7.49 23.93 1.58
N ILE A 5 -8.36 24.37 2.49
CA ILE A 5 -9.14 23.57 3.45
C ILE A 5 -10.32 22.79 2.80
N THR A 6 -10.36 22.65 1.47
CA THR A 6 -11.36 21.84 0.75
C THR A 6 -10.95 20.37 0.55
N ALA A 7 -9.74 19.98 0.97
CA ALA A 7 -9.15 18.68 0.66
C ALA A 7 -9.67 17.47 1.46
N ARG A 8 -10.50 17.64 2.51
CA ARG A 8 -10.89 16.52 3.40
C ARG A 8 -11.70 15.41 2.72
N ASN A 9 -12.31 15.68 1.57
CA ASN A 9 -13.29 14.78 0.97
C ASN A 9 -12.71 14.10 -0.28
N GLU A 10 -11.84 14.80 -0.99
CA GLU A 10 -11.25 14.33 -2.25
C GLU A 10 -10.05 13.41 -2.01
N THR A 11 -9.28 13.66 -0.95
CA THR A 11 -8.22 12.74 -0.52
C THR A 11 -8.80 11.40 -0.08
N GLU A 12 -9.88 11.40 0.71
CA GLU A 12 -10.55 10.17 1.16
C GLU A 12 -11.06 9.32 -0.02
N ILE A 13 -11.66 9.96 -1.05
CA ILE A 13 -12.11 9.24 -2.26
C ILE A 13 -10.92 8.66 -3.05
N GLN A 14 -9.79 9.36 -3.12
CA GLN A 14 -8.59 8.85 -3.80
C GLN A 14 -7.97 7.68 -3.05
N MET A 15 -7.99 7.69 -1.71
CA MET A 15 -7.34 6.65 -0.89
C MET A 15 -8.06 5.30 -0.92
N ARG A 16 -9.23 5.18 -1.55
CA ARG A 16 -9.86 3.89 -1.84
C ARG A 16 -9.00 3.04 -2.80
N PHE A 17 -8.19 3.68 -3.66
CA PHE A 17 -7.26 2.97 -4.53
C PHE A 17 -5.94 2.72 -3.81
N GLU A 18 -5.54 1.45 -3.73
CA GLU A 18 -4.27 1.03 -3.12
C GLU A 18 -3.06 1.70 -3.78
N LEU A 19 -3.12 1.97 -5.09
CA LEU A 19 -2.06 2.68 -5.81
C LEU A 19 -1.83 4.08 -5.25
N PHE A 20 -2.90 4.84 -5.01
CA PHE A 20 -2.78 6.18 -4.44
C PHE A 20 -2.28 6.11 -3.00
N ARG A 21 -2.73 5.12 -2.21
CA ARG A 21 -2.16 4.88 -0.87
C ARG A 21 -0.66 4.63 -0.94
N PHE A 22 -0.20 3.76 -1.82
CA PHE A 22 1.22 3.45 -2.00
C PHE A 22 2.05 4.70 -2.37
N LEU A 23 1.56 5.52 -3.29
CA LEU A 23 2.25 6.74 -3.72
C LEU A 23 2.47 7.74 -2.57
N THR A 24 1.63 7.75 -1.54
CA THR A 24 1.87 8.61 -0.36
C THR A 24 3.17 8.27 0.38
N PHE A 25 3.68 7.04 0.25
CA PHE A 25 4.90 6.61 0.94
C PHE A 25 6.20 7.02 0.24
N MET A 26 6.15 7.76 -0.87
CA MET A 26 7.35 8.27 -1.55
C MET A 26 8.24 9.15 -0.63
N THR A 27 7.65 9.80 0.37
CA THR A 27 8.36 10.63 1.35
C THR A 27 8.39 10.01 2.76
N PHE A 28 8.07 8.71 2.87
CA PHE A 28 8.06 8.00 4.15
C PHE A 28 9.50 7.79 4.67
N PRO A 29 9.74 7.88 5.99
CA PRO A 29 11.09 7.74 6.52
C PRO A 29 11.74 6.39 6.16
N LEU A 30 12.98 6.44 5.66
CA LEU A 30 13.73 5.24 5.25
C LEU A 30 14.06 4.30 6.41
N ASN A 31 14.07 4.81 7.64
CA ASN A 31 14.33 4.06 8.87
C ASN A 31 13.05 3.45 9.47
N ALA A 32 11.91 3.53 8.79
CA ALA A 32 10.69 2.88 9.26
C ALA A 32 10.81 1.36 9.18
N ASN A 33 10.29 0.67 10.20
CA ASN A 33 10.41 -0.78 10.31
C ASN A 33 9.56 -1.56 9.29
N VAL A 34 8.63 -0.91 8.59
CA VAL A 34 7.73 -1.54 7.63
C VAL A 34 7.60 -0.73 6.35
N SER A 35 7.55 -1.45 5.23
CA SER A 35 7.49 -0.85 3.90
C SER A 35 6.15 -0.16 3.63
N GLY A 36 6.20 0.91 2.83
CA GLY A 36 5.01 1.60 2.34
C GLY A 36 4.07 0.70 1.54
N LEU A 37 4.62 -0.28 0.81
CA LEU A 37 3.82 -1.27 0.07
C LEU A 37 2.97 -2.12 1.02
N THR A 38 3.58 -2.64 2.10
CA THR A 38 2.86 -3.41 3.12
C THR A 38 1.77 -2.58 3.81
N LEU A 39 2.05 -1.30 4.10
CA LEU A 39 1.10 -0.40 4.73
C LEU A 39 -0.08 -0.08 3.78
N ALA A 40 0.19 0.21 2.50
CA ALA A 40 -0.83 0.46 1.48
C ALA A 40 -1.75 -0.75 1.28
N GLY A 41 -1.19 -1.95 1.20
CA GLY A 41 -1.94 -3.21 1.11
C GLY A 41 -2.80 -3.49 2.34
N ARG A 42 -2.43 -2.96 3.52
CA ARG A 42 -3.24 -3.00 4.75
C ARG A 42 -4.25 -1.86 4.89
N GLY A 43 -4.46 -1.08 3.82
CA GLY A 43 -5.43 0.01 3.83
C GLY A 43 -4.90 1.31 4.46
N PHE A 44 -3.60 1.46 4.67
CA PHE A 44 -3.01 2.69 5.22
C PHE A 44 -2.41 3.59 4.14
N PHE A 45 -2.47 4.89 4.36
CA PHE A 45 -1.71 5.89 3.63
C PHE A 45 -0.89 6.76 4.59
N TYR A 46 0.22 7.31 4.11
CA TYR A 46 1.08 8.19 4.89
C TYR A 46 0.47 9.59 5.03
N THR A 47 0.48 10.13 6.24
CA THR A 47 -0.07 11.46 6.53
C THR A 47 0.89 12.61 6.20
N GLY A 48 2.15 12.31 5.92
CA GLY A 48 3.21 13.32 5.75
C GLY A 48 3.89 13.74 7.06
N ILE A 49 3.47 13.20 8.21
CA ILE A 49 3.98 13.58 9.54
C ILE A 49 4.70 12.38 10.18
N GLY A 50 6.03 12.47 10.30
CA GLY A 50 6.85 11.47 10.99
C GLY A 50 6.64 10.05 10.46
N VAL A 51 6.18 9.15 11.33
CA VAL A 51 5.81 7.76 11.01
C VAL A 51 4.30 7.51 11.13
N LEU A 52 3.50 8.57 11.07
CA LEU A 52 2.05 8.50 11.24
C LEU A 52 1.36 8.12 9.92
N VAL A 53 0.61 7.04 9.96
CA VAL A 53 -0.23 6.57 8.85
C VAL A 53 -1.71 6.59 9.26
N ARG A 54 -2.60 6.61 8.27
CA ARG A 54 -4.06 6.61 8.49
C ARG A 54 -4.75 5.56 7.62
N CYS A 55 -5.73 4.86 8.18
CA CYS A 55 -6.56 3.94 7.41
C CYS A 55 -7.57 4.71 6.55
N PHE A 56 -7.76 4.34 5.27
CA PHE A 56 -8.76 4.99 4.40
C PHE A 56 -10.21 4.62 4.75
N SER A 57 -10.42 3.49 5.42
CA SER A 57 -11.75 2.92 5.69
C SER A 57 -12.27 3.30 7.09
N CYS A 58 -11.48 3.03 8.14
CA CYS A 58 -11.87 3.37 9.52
C CYS A 58 -11.25 4.66 10.06
N HIS A 59 -10.42 5.34 9.25
CA HIS A 59 -9.78 6.63 9.61
C HIS A 59 -8.92 6.61 10.89
N SER A 60 -8.60 5.44 11.43
CA SER A 60 -7.70 5.29 12.58
C SER A 60 -6.30 5.75 12.22
N ASN A 61 -5.65 6.47 13.14
CA ASN A 61 -4.25 6.86 12.99
C ASN A 61 -3.36 5.85 13.71
N TRP A 62 -2.27 5.47 13.07
CA TRP A 62 -1.31 4.52 13.63
C TRP A 62 0.13 4.98 13.41
N GLN A 63 1.01 4.71 14.36
CA GLN A 63 2.44 5.06 14.28
C GLN A 63 3.26 3.79 14.07
N THR A 64 4.11 3.78 13.05
CA THR A 64 4.79 2.55 12.62
C THR A 64 5.98 2.12 13.48
N ASP A 65 6.39 2.96 14.42
CA ASP A 65 7.38 2.66 15.44
C ASP A 65 6.81 1.84 16.61
N ARG A 66 5.49 1.70 16.71
CA ARG A 66 4.85 0.86 17.72
C ARG A 66 5.14 -0.61 17.44
N VAL A 67 5.54 -1.31 18.50
CA VAL A 67 6.01 -2.71 18.49
C VAL A 67 4.96 -3.71 17.96
N MET A 68 3.69 -3.31 17.86
CA MET A 68 2.57 -4.22 17.55
C MET A 68 2.03 -3.98 16.14
N PHE A 69 2.40 -4.86 15.20
CA PHE A 69 1.69 -5.05 13.93
C PHE A 69 0.57 -6.08 14.13
N GLY A 70 -0.70 -5.66 14.10
CA GLY A 70 -1.85 -6.55 14.33
C GLY A 70 -3.20 -5.83 14.32
N ASN A 71 -4.22 -6.48 14.89
CA ASN A 71 -5.61 -5.96 14.91
C ASN A 71 -5.75 -4.60 15.62
N SER A 72 -4.79 -4.22 16.46
CA SER A 72 -4.74 -2.93 17.16
C SER A 72 -4.45 -1.72 16.27
N MET A 73 -4.21 -1.93 14.96
CA MET A 73 -3.96 -0.84 14.00
C MET A 73 -5.26 -0.22 13.45
N HIS A 74 -6.37 -0.95 13.55
CA HIS A 74 -7.68 -0.54 13.06
C HIS A 74 -8.65 -0.37 14.22
N GLU A 75 -9.73 0.39 13.96
CA GLU A 75 -10.90 0.34 14.83
C GLU A 75 -11.60 -1.03 14.69
N ALA A 76 -12.27 -1.50 15.74
CA ALA A 76 -12.84 -2.84 15.80
C ALA A 76 -13.87 -3.14 14.68
N ASP A 77 -14.51 -2.09 14.15
CA ASP A 77 -15.56 -2.12 13.14
C ASP A 77 -15.06 -1.72 11.73
N CYS A 78 -13.75 -1.69 11.52
CA CYS A 78 -13.16 -1.32 10.23
C CYS A 78 -13.66 -2.22 9.09
N ALA A 79 -14.48 -1.65 8.19
CA ALA A 79 -15.07 -2.36 7.05
C ALA A 79 -14.03 -3.04 6.15
N PHE A 80 -12.85 -2.42 5.98
CA PHE A 80 -11.75 -3.01 5.23
C PHE A 80 -11.23 -4.30 5.88
N MET A 81 -11.01 -4.28 7.20
CA MET A 81 -10.55 -5.47 7.94
C MET A 81 -11.61 -6.56 8.03
N LEU A 82 -12.89 -6.17 8.10
CA LEU A 82 -14.02 -7.09 8.10
C LEU A 82 -14.32 -7.67 6.71
N GLY A 83 -13.67 -7.18 5.65
CA GLY A 83 -13.94 -7.59 4.27
C GLY A 83 -15.29 -7.12 3.73
N THR A 84 -15.92 -6.13 4.38
CA THR A 84 -17.22 -5.56 3.98
C THR A 84 -17.08 -4.23 3.23
N ASP A 85 -15.86 -3.70 3.08
CA ASP A 85 -15.58 -2.48 2.34
C ASP A 85 -15.75 -2.70 0.83
N THR A 86 -16.70 -1.98 0.23
CA THR A 86 -17.02 -2.07 -1.20
C THR A 86 -16.29 -1.03 -2.06
N GLN A 87 -15.50 -0.17 -1.43
CA GLN A 87 -14.84 0.95 -2.09
C GLN A 87 -13.36 0.69 -2.35
N ASN A 88 -12.74 -0.26 -1.63
CA ASN A 88 -11.35 -0.64 -1.83
C ASN A 88 -11.08 -1.14 -3.26
N VAL A 89 -10.11 -0.51 -3.93
CA VAL A 89 -9.61 -0.92 -5.23
C VAL A 89 -8.15 -1.35 -5.07
N PRO A 90 -7.85 -2.66 -5.03
CA PRO A 90 -6.50 -3.14 -4.79
C PRO A 90 -5.58 -2.98 -6.01
N MET A 91 -4.27 -2.81 -5.79
CA MET A 91 -3.26 -2.67 -6.86
C MET A 91 -3.09 -3.97 -7.64
N HIS A 92 -3.19 -5.08 -6.92
CA HIS A 92 -3.22 -6.42 -7.48
C HIS A 92 -4.54 -7.06 -7.05
N PRO A 93 -5.28 -7.72 -7.96
CA PRO A 93 -6.38 -8.57 -7.55
C PRO A 93 -5.80 -9.57 -6.54
N HIS A 94 -6.16 -9.41 -5.28
CA HIS A 94 -5.94 -10.45 -4.28
C HIS A 94 -6.93 -11.53 -4.69
N SER A 95 -6.50 -12.42 -5.59
CA SER A 95 -7.23 -13.64 -5.89
C SER A 95 -7.49 -14.29 -4.52
N GLY A 96 -8.74 -14.69 -4.26
CA GLY A 96 -9.16 -15.31 -2.99
C GLY A 96 -8.48 -16.66 -2.66
N HIS A 97 -7.26 -16.86 -3.14
CA HIS A 97 -6.43 -18.05 -2.99
C HIS A 97 -5.60 -18.04 -1.70
N ASP A 98 -5.37 -16.89 -1.04
CA ASP A 98 -4.56 -16.87 0.20
C ASP A 98 -5.26 -17.55 1.39
N GLN A 99 -6.60 -17.59 1.42
CA GLN A 99 -7.34 -18.36 2.44
C GLN A 99 -7.49 -19.84 2.09
N GLN A 100 -7.43 -20.22 0.81
CA GLN A 100 -7.58 -21.61 0.40
C GLN A 100 -6.26 -22.39 0.41
N GLU A 101 -5.12 -21.73 0.21
CA GLU A 101 -3.80 -22.35 0.25
C GLU A 101 -3.31 -22.63 1.69
N ALA A 102 -3.67 -21.77 2.65
CA ALA A 102 -3.45 -22.03 4.08
C ALA A 102 -4.22 -23.27 4.59
N ASN A 103 -5.36 -23.61 3.96
CA ASN A 103 -6.14 -24.78 4.33
C ASN A 103 -5.67 -26.06 3.62
N ARG A 104 -5.05 -25.95 2.44
CA ARG A 104 -4.51 -27.10 1.69
C ARG A 104 -3.14 -27.58 2.20
N ASN A 105 -2.33 -26.68 2.78
CA ASN A 105 -0.94 -26.97 3.17
C ASN A 105 -0.73 -27.40 4.64
N ARG A 106 -1.77 -27.88 5.34
CA ARG A 106 -1.62 -28.44 6.70
C ARG A 106 -0.91 -29.79 6.78
N LEU A 107 -0.59 -30.44 5.66
CA LEU A 107 0.05 -31.76 5.69
C LEU A 107 1.51 -31.81 5.23
N LEU A 108 2.12 -30.72 4.77
CA LEU A 108 3.55 -30.72 4.43
C LEU A 108 4.18 -29.34 4.73
N SER A 109 4.81 -29.20 5.89
CA SER A 109 6.00 -28.35 6.01
C SER A 109 7.15 -29.24 6.50
N PRO A 110 8.34 -29.10 5.92
CA PRO A 110 9.20 -28.09 6.52
C PRO A 110 10.06 -27.33 5.49
N ILE A 111 10.61 -26.21 5.99
CA ILE A 111 11.69 -25.40 5.40
C ILE A 111 11.19 -24.27 4.51
N GLY A 112 11.38 -23.06 5.03
CA GLY A 112 11.04 -21.81 4.37
C GLY A 112 11.87 -21.55 3.13
N HIS A 113 11.26 -20.87 2.17
CA HIS A 113 11.96 -20.13 1.14
C HIS A 113 11.30 -18.78 0.94
N GLY A 114 12.13 -17.75 1.01
CA GLY A 114 11.76 -16.34 0.91
C GLY A 114 10.98 -16.00 -0.36
N SER A 115 10.31 -14.86 -0.26
CA SER A 115 9.52 -14.21 -1.30
C SER A 115 10.34 -14.07 -2.59
N ARG A 116 10.11 -14.98 -3.54
CA ARG A 116 10.65 -14.92 -4.91
C ARG A 116 9.83 -14.00 -5.83
N TYR A 117 8.96 -13.15 -5.28
CA TYR A 117 8.01 -12.36 -6.04
C TYR A 117 8.46 -10.91 -6.33
N ILE A 118 9.65 -10.52 -5.87
CA ILE A 118 10.18 -9.16 -6.10
C ILE A 118 10.73 -9.03 -7.54
N ASN A 119 11.21 -10.13 -8.14
CA ASN A 119 12.02 -10.06 -9.36
C ASN A 119 11.22 -9.90 -10.66
N ASP A 120 9.96 -10.32 -10.71
CA ASP A 120 9.21 -10.35 -11.98
C ASP A 120 8.41 -9.06 -12.27
N GLN A 121 8.14 -8.23 -11.25
CA GLN A 121 7.24 -7.07 -11.41
C GLN A 121 7.93 -5.72 -11.65
N MET A 122 9.24 -5.60 -11.40
CA MET A 122 9.99 -4.38 -11.71
C MET A 122 10.46 -4.26 -13.16
N ALA A 123 10.51 -5.37 -13.91
CA ALA A 123 10.91 -5.38 -15.31
C ALA A 123 9.87 -4.75 -16.25
N GLY A 124 8.60 -4.67 -15.85
CA GLY A 124 7.52 -4.13 -16.70
C GLY A 124 7.31 -2.61 -16.62
N MET A 125 7.79 -1.93 -15.57
CA MET A 125 7.47 -0.52 -15.31
C MET A 125 8.60 0.47 -15.62
N LEU A 126 9.83 -0.02 -15.84
CA LEU A 126 10.98 0.83 -16.18
C LEU A 126 11.22 0.96 -17.70
N PHE A 127 10.56 0.17 -18.54
CA PHE A 127 10.83 0.14 -19.97
C PHE A 127 10.15 1.24 -20.83
N PRO A 128 8.93 1.73 -20.56
CA PRO A 128 8.35 2.77 -21.42
C PRO A 128 8.70 4.21 -21.00
N THR A 129 9.10 4.47 -19.75
CA THR A 129 9.37 5.84 -19.26
C THR A 129 10.79 6.33 -19.57
N ILE A 130 11.79 5.44 -19.62
CA ILE A 130 13.18 5.81 -19.95
C ILE A 130 13.34 6.13 -21.45
N PHE A 131 12.63 5.42 -22.33
CA PHE A 131 12.62 5.71 -23.77
C PHE A 131 11.90 7.02 -24.13
N ALA A 132 10.82 7.35 -23.43
CA ALA A 132 10.07 8.59 -23.66
C ALA A 132 10.89 9.85 -23.32
N LEU A 133 11.70 9.81 -22.25
CA LEU A 133 12.57 10.93 -21.87
C LEU A 133 13.77 11.11 -22.81
N SER A 134 14.19 10.04 -23.49
CA SER A 134 15.29 10.08 -24.46
C SER A 134 14.83 10.66 -25.82
N LEU A 135 13.57 10.44 -26.20
CA LEU A 135 13.00 10.97 -27.46
C LEU A 135 12.64 12.47 -27.37
N LEU A 136 12.22 12.94 -26.19
CA LEU A 136 11.94 14.38 -25.94
C LEU A 136 13.20 15.26 -25.97
N GLN A 137 14.40 14.68 -25.86
CA GLN A 137 15.67 15.39 -25.98
C GLN A 137 16.12 15.57 -27.45
N LEU A 138 15.54 14.82 -28.41
CA LEU A 138 15.87 14.90 -29.84
C LEU A 138 14.90 15.76 -30.66
N LEU A 139 13.75 16.15 -30.10
CA LEU A 139 12.79 17.06 -30.74
C LEU A 139 12.96 18.54 -30.35
N LYS A 140 14.05 18.87 -29.62
CA LYS A 140 14.45 20.24 -29.28
C LYS A 140 15.73 20.67 -30.01
N LYS A 141 15.85 20.33 -31.29
CA LYS A 141 16.89 20.89 -32.16
C LYS A 141 16.27 21.38 -33.45
#